data_AF-A0A4V6E263-F1
#
_entry.id   AF-A0A4V6E263-F1
#
_cell.length_a   1.000
_cell.length_b   1.000
_cell.length_c   1.000
_cell.angle_alpha   90.00
_cell.angle_beta   90.00
_cell.angle_gamma   90.00
#
_symmetry.space_group_name_H-M   'P 1'
#
loop_
_entity.id
_entity.type
_entity.pdbx_description
1 polymer ?
#
loop_
_entity_poly.entity_id
_entity_poly.type
_entity_poly.pdbx_seq_one_letter_code
_entity_poly.pdbx_strand_id
1 'polypeptide(L)'
;MLIVTMEGEGAAATGAAGEDVIDAQLAMQTLGERAGGGEYLVFGAGDISHEITSSMTDSLLIVGPLAVLFVLIALAVAYRDVLDILLGLFGIGAVLAWTFGFMGWTDIAFNQIFIAVPVLLIGLSIDYAIHIFMRHREERANGGGDGPRGSMRTALVGVGIALLYVTATTVIGFLSNLTSPVPPIREFGIVSSAGITAALLVFGLLIPAMKVEVDDLLESR
;
A
#
# COMPACT_ATOMS: atom_id res chain seq x y z
N MET A 1 -9.74 0.16 46.59
CA MET A 1 -9.10 -0.28 45.33
C MET A 1 -8.84 -1.77 45.46
N LEU A 2 -9.58 -2.59 44.73
CA LEU A 2 -9.37 -4.04 44.65
C LEU A 2 -8.57 -4.30 43.38
N ILE A 3 -7.45 -5.00 43.48
CA ILE A 3 -6.65 -5.41 42.33
C ILE A 3 -6.85 -6.92 42.18
N VAL A 4 -7.25 -7.35 40.99
CA VAL A 4 -7.36 -8.76 40.63
C VAL A 4 -6.32 -9.02 39.55
N THR A 5 -5.48 -10.03 39.75
CA THR A 5 -4.44 -10.43 38.80
C THR A 5 -4.79 -11.79 38.21
N MET A 6 -4.57 -11.96 36.91
CA MET A 6 -4.72 -13.23 36.21
C MET A 6 -3.33 -13.84 36.01
N GLU A 7 -3.14 -15.09 36.42
CA GLU A 7 -1.97 -15.90 36.11
C GLU A 7 -2.38 -17.02 35.15
N GLY A 8 -1.61 -17.21 34.08
CA GLY A 8 -1.88 -18.24 33.08
C GLY A 8 -0.62 -18.61 32.30
N GLU A 9 -0.61 -19.81 31.72
CA GLU A 9 0.52 -20.31 30.90
C GLU A 9 0.55 -19.73 29.48
N GLY A 10 -0.48 -18.95 29.10
CA GLY A 10 -0.59 -18.29 27.81
C GLY A 10 0.55 -17.31 27.58
N ALA A 11 1.46 -17.66 26.67
CA ALA A 11 2.60 -16.84 26.34
C ALA A 11 2.12 -15.56 25.62
N ALA A 12 2.45 -14.39 26.18
CA ALA A 12 2.58 -13.15 25.40
C ALA A 12 3.82 -13.21 24.48
N ALA A 13 4.07 -14.37 23.85
CA ALA A 13 5.13 -14.54 22.90
C ALA A 13 4.67 -13.92 21.59
N THR A 14 5.56 -13.17 20.93
CA THR A 14 5.38 -12.57 19.60
C THR A 14 4.43 -11.37 19.47
N GLY A 15 4.15 -10.63 20.57
CA GLY A 15 3.53 -9.31 20.47
C GLY A 15 2.03 -9.31 20.20
N ALA A 16 1.40 -10.48 20.20
CA ALA A 16 -0.04 -10.67 20.30
C ALA A 16 -0.31 -11.65 21.47
N ALA A 17 -1.37 -11.42 22.21
CA ALA A 17 -1.83 -12.35 23.23
C ALA A 17 -2.45 -13.60 22.59
N GLY A 18 -2.33 -14.74 23.26
CA GLY A 18 -3.07 -15.95 22.89
C GLY A 18 -4.58 -15.70 22.95
N GLU A 19 -5.34 -16.40 22.11
CA GLU A 19 -6.80 -16.30 22.04
C GLU A 19 -7.46 -16.61 23.39
N ASP A 20 -6.88 -17.54 24.16
CA ASP A 20 -7.24 -17.86 25.53
C ASP A 20 -7.09 -16.67 26.50
N VAL A 21 -5.99 -15.91 26.37
CA VAL A 21 -5.72 -14.71 27.16
C VAL A 21 -6.66 -13.57 26.77
N ILE A 22 -6.96 -13.43 25.47
CA ILE A 22 -7.92 -12.44 24.95
C ILE A 22 -9.32 -12.73 25.50
N ASP A 23 -9.81 -13.96 25.34
CA ASP A 23 -11.14 -14.36 25.78
C ASP A 23 -11.33 -14.20 27.30
N ALA A 24 -10.31 -14.56 28.09
CA ALA A 24 -10.34 -14.40 29.54
C ALA A 24 -10.44 -12.93 29.97
N GLN A 25 -9.70 -12.03 29.30
CA GLN A 25 -9.71 -10.60 29.64
C GLN A 25 -11.00 -9.90 29.21
N LEU A 26 -11.54 -10.22 28.03
CA LEU A 26 -12.86 -9.76 27.59
C LEU A 26 -13.99 -10.26 28.51
N ALA A 27 -13.89 -11.50 29.00
CA ALA A 27 -14.83 -12.04 29.99
C ALA A 27 -14.76 -11.29 31.32
N MET A 28 -13.55 -10.96 31.81
CA MET A 28 -13.38 -10.14 33.02
C MET A 28 -13.99 -8.75 32.85
N GLN A 29 -13.81 -8.13 31.69
CA GLN A 29 -14.41 -6.83 31.37
C GLN A 29 -15.94 -6.90 31.40
N THR A 30 -16.52 -7.90 30.75
CA THR A 30 -17.97 -8.15 30.73
C THR A 30 -18.54 -8.40 32.14
N LEU A 31 -17.80 -9.12 32.99
CA LEU A 31 -18.20 -9.36 34.38
C LEU A 31 -18.13 -8.08 35.23
N GLY A 32 -17.11 -7.25 35.04
CA GLY A 32 -16.99 -5.94 35.69
C GLY A 32 -18.15 -5.01 35.31
N GLU A 33 -18.49 -4.95 34.02
CA GLU A 33 -19.65 -4.22 33.48
C GLU A 33 -20.97 -4.65 34.14
N ARG A 34 -21.19 -5.96 34.23
CA ARG A 34 -22.43 -6.53 34.78
C ARG A 34 -22.54 -6.43 36.29
N ALA A 35 -21.43 -6.40 37.02
CA ALA A 35 -21.43 -6.38 38.47
C ALA A 35 -22.08 -5.12 39.06
N GLY A 36 -22.09 -4.01 38.31
CA GLY A 36 -22.85 -2.79 38.62
C GLY A 36 -22.57 -2.22 40.03
N GLY A 37 -21.65 -1.27 40.17
CA GLY A 37 -21.39 -0.65 41.48
C GLY A 37 -20.07 0.11 41.65
N GLY A 38 -19.29 0.33 40.59
CA GLY A 38 -18.04 1.08 40.64
C GLY A 38 -17.37 1.19 39.28
N GLU A 39 -16.28 1.96 39.22
CA GLU A 39 -15.38 2.00 38.06
C GLU A 39 -14.45 0.78 38.10
N TYR A 40 -14.37 0.05 37.00
CA TYR A 40 -13.44 -1.06 36.79
C TYR A 40 -12.56 -0.74 35.59
N LEU A 41 -11.31 -1.20 35.65
CA LEU A 41 -10.36 -1.12 34.57
C LEU A 41 -9.70 -2.48 34.43
N VAL A 42 -9.91 -3.11 33.28
CA VAL A 42 -9.18 -4.31 32.87
C VAL A 42 -8.06 -3.86 31.94
N PHE A 43 -6.85 -4.35 32.19
CA PHE A 43 -5.68 -4.03 31.39
C PHE A 43 -4.82 -5.27 31.25
N GLY A 44 -4.45 -5.60 30.02
CA GLY A 44 -3.59 -6.73 29.72
C GLY A 44 -3.31 -6.88 28.24
N ALA A 45 -2.41 -7.82 27.91
CA ALA A 45 -2.00 -8.06 26.53
C ALA A 45 -3.16 -8.54 25.64
N GLY A 46 -4.16 -9.23 26.21
CA GLY A 46 -5.37 -9.69 25.53
C GLY A 46 -6.23 -8.53 25.05
N ASP A 47 -6.61 -7.64 25.97
CA ASP A 47 -7.40 -6.44 25.64
C ASP A 47 -6.66 -5.55 24.62
N ILE A 48 -5.35 -5.36 24.82
CA ILE A 48 -4.52 -4.58 23.88
C ILE A 48 -4.52 -5.25 22.49
N SER A 49 -4.35 -6.57 22.40
CA SER A 49 -4.30 -7.29 21.12
C SER A 49 -5.65 -7.29 20.40
N HIS A 50 -6.74 -7.45 21.16
CA HIS A 50 -8.11 -7.37 20.64
C HIS A 50 -8.40 -5.97 20.10
N GLU A 51 -8.08 -4.92 20.86
CA GLU A 51 -8.28 -3.53 20.45
C GLU A 51 -7.46 -3.18 19.20
N ILE A 52 -6.20 -3.63 19.12
CA ILE A 52 -5.36 -3.46 17.93
C ILE A 52 -5.99 -4.15 16.71
N THR A 53 -6.45 -5.41 16.87
CA THR A 53 -7.03 -6.20 15.76
C THR A 53 -8.37 -5.62 15.30
N SER A 54 -9.21 -5.19 16.24
CA SER A 54 -10.48 -4.50 15.94
C SER A 54 -10.20 -3.19 15.21
N SER A 55 -9.28 -2.37 15.73
CA SER A 55 -8.88 -1.09 15.12
C SER A 55 -8.31 -1.25 13.71
N MET A 56 -7.52 -2.31 13.48
CA MET A 56 -7.03 -2.64 12.13
C MET A 56 -8.17 -3.00 11.18
N THR A 57 -9.11 -3.83 11.64
CA THR A 57 -10.26 -4.28 10.82
C THR A 57 -11.14 -3.08 10.45
N ASP A 58 -11.48 -2.24 11.42
CA ASP A 58 -12.24 -1.01 11.20
C ASP A 58 -11.52 -0.06 10.25
N SER A 59 -10.21 0.12 10.44
CA SER A 59 -9.38 0.93 9.55
C SER A 59 -9.40 0.38 8.12
N LEU A 60 -9.29 -0.93 7.93
CA LEU A 60 -9.30 -1.54 6.60
C LEU A 60 -10.68 -1.41 5.92
N LEU A 61 -11.76 -1.57 6.68
CA LEU A 61 -13.14 -1.45 6.19
C LEU A 61 -13.51 -0.01 5.83
N ILE A 62 -12.91 1.01 6.46
CA ILE A 62 -13.16 2.42 6.16
C ILE A 62 -12.17 2.95 5.12
N VAL A 63 -10.88 2.77 5.34
CA VAL A 63 -9.80 3.33 4.51
C VAL A 63 -9.72 2.60 3.17
N GLY A 64 -9.94 1.28 3.13
CA GLY A 64 -9.88 0.49 1.90
C GLY A 64 -10.84 0.99 0.80
N PRO A 65 -12.16 1.05 1.06
CA PRO A 65 -13.12 1.56 0.10
C PRO A 65 -12.87 3.02 -0.29
N LEU A 66 -12.49 3.87 0.68
CA LEU A 66 -12.19 5.28 0.41
C LEU A 66 -10.95 5.44 -0.49
N ALA A 67 -9.92 4.63 -0.27
CA ALA A 67 -8.73 4.59 -1.12
C ALA A 67 -9.09 4.16 -2.55
N VAL A 68 -9.87 3.08 -2.72
CA VAL A 68 -10.34 2.62 -4.04
C VAL A 68 -11.15 3.71 -4.74
N LEU A 69 -12.06 4.37 -4.02
CA LEU A 69 -12.84 5.48 -4.57
C LEU A 69 -11.92 6.62 -5.03
N PHE A 70 -10.93 6.99 -4.22
CA PHE A 70 -9.96 8.03 -4.57
C PHE A 70 -9.12 7.65 -5.79
N VAL A 71 -8.69 6.39 -5.91
CA VAL A 71 -8.01 5.85 -7.10
C VAL A 71 -8.88 6.04 -8.32
N LEU A 72 -10.13 5.60 -8.27
CA LEU A 72 -11.04 5.66 -9.42
C LEU A 72 -11.30 7.10 -9.85
N ILE A 73 -11.46 8.02 -8.91
CA ILE A 73 -11.61 9.46 -9.20
C ILE A 73 -10.32 10.01 -9.82
N ALA A 74 -9.17 9.73 -9.22
CA ALA A 74 -7.88 10.20 -9.72
C ALA A 74 -7.60 9.67 -11.14
N LEU A 75 -7.85 8.37 -11.39
CA LEU A 75 -7.75 7.75 -12.71
C LEU A 75 -8.74 8.35 -13.70
N ALA A 76 -10.00 8.57 -13.31
CA ALA A 76 -11.01 9.16 -14.20
C ALA A 76 -10.70 10.63 -14.57
N VAL A 77 -10.03 11.37 -13.67
CA VAL A 77 -9.58 12.74 -13.95
C VAL A 77 -8.29 12.75 -14.78
N ALA A 78 -7.35 11.86 -14.47
CA ALA A 78 -6.04 11.77 -15.12
C ALA A 78 -6.13 11.18 -16.53
N TYR A 79 -6.94 10.13 -16.70
CA TYR A 79 -7.11 9.40 -17.94
C TYR A 79 -8.44 9.71 -18.58
N ARG A 80 -8.37 10.04 -19.88
CA ARG A 80 -9.54 10.34 -20.69
C ARG A 80 -10.11 9.10 -21.39
N ASP A 81 -9.33 8.02 -21.48
CA ASP A 81 -9.67 6.82 -22.22
C ASP A 81 -9.76 5.59 -21.31
N VAL A 82 -10.77 4.74 -21.56
CA VAL A 82 -11.05 3.53 -20.76
C VAL A 82 -9.87 2.56 -20.77
N LEU A 83 -9.13 2.46 -21.88
CA LEU A 83 -7.96 1.59 -21.99
C LEU A 83 -6.82 2.04 -21.07
N ASP A 84 -6.57 3.33 -20.97
CA ASP A 84 -5.56 3.89 -20.05
C ASP A 84 -5.93 3.63 -18.59
N ILE A 85 -7.22 3.73 -18.25
CA ILE A 85 -7.73 3.40 -16.91
C ILE A 85 -7.50 1.92 -16.60
N LEU A 86 -7.82 1.01 -17.53
CA LEU A 86 -7.64 -0.42 -17.34
C LEU A 86 -6.16 -0.81 -17.21
N LEU A 87 -5.29 -0.23 -18.04
CA LEU A 87 -3.84 -0.42 -17.92
C LEU A 87 -3.33 0.09 -16.57
N GLY A 88 -3.77 1.29 -16.14
CA GLY A 88 -3.42 1.85 -14.84
C GLY A 88 -3.85 0.95 -13.68
N LEU A 89 -5.09 0.45 -13.70
CA LEU A 89 -5.61 -0.44 -12.67
C LEU A 89 -4.86 -1.78 -12.62
N PHE A 90 -4.54 -2.35 -13.80
CA PHE A 90 -3.71 -3.55 -13.90
C PHE A 90 -2.31 -3.31 -13.33
N GLY A 91 -1.69 -2.18 -13.66
CA GLY A 91 -0.38 -1.80 -13.14
C GLY A 91 -0.38 -1.66 -11.62
N ILE A 92 -1.38 -0.98 -11.05
CA ILE A 92 -1.53 -0.86 -9.59
C ILE A 92 -1.67 -2.26 -8.97
N GLY A 93 -2.52 -3.12 -9.55
CA GLY A 93 -2.67 -4.50 -9.10
C GLY A 93 -1.34 -5.28 -9.11
N ALA A 94 -0.53 -5.12 -10.17
CA ALA A 94 0.78 -5.75 -10.27
C ALA A 94 1.77 -5.22 -9.21
N VAL A 95 1.77 -3.92 -8.94
CA VAL A 95 2.60 -3.30 -7.89
C VAL A 95 2.22 -3.83 -6.50
N LEU A 96 0.92 -3.90 -6.21
CA LEU A 96 0.43 -4.44 -4.94
C LEU A 96 0.74 -5.94 -4.81
N ALA A 97 0.55 -6.72 -5.87
CA ALA A 97 0.89 -8.14 -5.88
C ALA A 97 2.38 -8.36 -5.63
N TRP A 98 3.25 -7.54 -6.24
CA TRP A 98 4.69 -7.59 -5.97
C TRP A 98 5.01 -7.23 -4.53
N THR A 99 4.39 -6.17 -3.99
CA THR A 99 4.65 -5.70 -2.63
C THR A 99 4.21 -6.73 -1.58
N PHE A 100 3.02 -7.31 -1.72
CA PHE A 100 2.55 -8.38 -0.83
C PHE A 100 3.30 -9.69 -1.04
N GLY A 101 3.71 -10.00 -2.27
CA GLY A 101 4.61 -11.13 -2.55
C GLY A 101 5.97 -10.96 -1.89
N PHE A 102 6.52 -9.74 -1.86
CA PHE A 102 7.75 -9.41 -1.16
C PHE A 102 7.60 -9.55 0.35
N MET A 103 6.49 -9.10 0.94
CA MET A 103 6.19 -9.35 2.36
C MET A 103 6.18 -10.86 2.67
N GLY A 104 5.46 -11.65 1.86
CA GLY A 104 5.42 -13.10 2.02
C GLY A 104 6.78 -13.78 1.84
N TRP A 105 7.63 -13.25 0.97
CA TRP A 105 9.00 -13.76 0.77
C TRP A 105 9.96 -13.41 1.92
N THR A 106 9.73 -12.26 2.57
CA THR A 106 10.56 -11.77 3.68
C THR A 106 10.01 -12.10 5.07
N ASP A 107 8.89 -12.83 5.12
CA ASP A 107 8.19 -13.23 6.35
C ASP A 107 7.78 -12.03 7.23
N ILE A 108 7.47 -10.89 6.59
CA ILE A 108 6.99 -9.70 7.29
C ILE A 108 5.46 -9.77 7.40
N ALA A 109 4.95 -9.92 8.62
CA ALA A 109 3.52 -9.98 8.88
C ALA A 109 2.81 -8.65 8.61
N PHE A 110 1.62 -8.70 8.00
CA PHE A 110 0.85 -7.50 7.73
C PHE A 110 0.38 -6.84 9.03
N ASN A 111 0.70 -5.55 9.22
CA ASN A 111 0.36 -4.80 10.42
C ASN A 111 -0.41 -3.49 10.11
N GLN A 112 -0.81 -2.73 11.14
CA GLN A 112 -1.75 -1.60 11.00
C GLN A 112 -1.13 -0.45 10.23
N ILE A 113 0.18 -0.24 10.41
CA ILE A 113 0.94 0.77 9.66
C ILE A 113 0.93 0.46 8.17
N PHE A 114 0.87 -0.83 7.78
CA PHE A 114 0.88 -1.22 6.37
C PHE A 114 -0.42 -0.92 5.61
N ILE A 115 -1.50 -0.56 6.31
CA ILE A 115 -2.72 -0.05 5.65
C ILE A 115 -2.41 1.21 4.82
N ALA A 116 -1.38 1.98 5.19
CA ALA A 116 -0.94 3.14 4.43
C ALA A 116 -0.18 2.78 3.12
N VAL A 117 0.38 1.57 3.02
CA VAL A 117 1.24 1.18 1.89
C VAL A 117 0.46 1.15 0.56
N PRO A 118 -0.71 0.49 0.44
CA PRO A 118 -1.46 0.51 -0.80
C PRO A 118 -1.82 1.93 -1.26
N VAL A 119 -2.27 2.79 -0.34
CA VAL A 119 -2.66 4.18 -0.63
C VAL A 119 -1.47 4.96 -1.20
N LEU A 120 -0.30 4.79 -0.59
CA LEU A 120 0.94 5.40 -1.06
C LEU A 120 1.30 4.90 -2.47
N LEU A 121 1.29 3.58 -2.68
CA LEU A 121 1.71 2.98 -3.94
C LEU A 121 0.79 3.33 -5.10
N ILE A 122 -0.52 3.43 -4.83
CA ILE A 122 -1.49 3.97 -5.76
C ILE A 122 -1.09 5.39 -6.20
N GLY A 123 -0.82 6.28 -5.25
CA GLY A 123 -0.49 7.69 -5.54
C GLY A 123 0.74 7.82 -6.43
N LEU A 124 1.83 7.13 -6.07
CA LEU A 124 3.07 7.10 -6.87
C LEU A 124 2.87 6.46 -8.25
N SER A 125 2.10 5.37 -8.33
CA SER A 125 1.80 4.70 -9.60
C SER A 125 1.09 5.65 -10.57
N ILE A 126 0.08 6.38 -10.08
CA ILE A 126 -0.66 7.36 -10.88
C ILE A 126 0.27 8.50 -11.33
N ASP A 127 1.13 9.02 -10.44
CA ASP A 127 2.08 10.09 -10.77
C ASP A 127 3.03 9.69 -11.92
N TYR A 128 3.66 8.52 -11.81
CA TYR A 128 4.56 8.02 -12.85
C TYR A 128 3.84 7.84 -14.19
N ALA A 129 2.65 7.29 -14.13
CA ALA A 129 1.86 6.98 -15.31
C ALA A 129 1.34 8.27 -15.99
N ILE A 130 0.93 9.29 -15.23
CA ILE A 130 0.56 10.60 -15.76
C ILE A 130 1.74 11.24 -16.48
N HIS A 131 2.90 11.28 -15.84
CA HIS A 131 4.09 11.92 -16.42
C HIS A 131 4.53 11.25 -17.73
N ILE A 132 4.52 9.91 -17.79
CA ILE A 132 4.90 9.18 -19.01
C ILE A 132 3.81 9.31 -20.07
N PHE A 133 2.53 9.09 -19.74
CA PHE A 133 1.45 9.05 -20.73
C PHE A 133 1.14 10.44 -21.29
N MET A 134 1.23 11.49 -20.47
CA MET A 134 1.03 12.86 -20.94
C MET A 134 2.13 13.25 -21.92
N ARG A 135 3.40 12.93 -21.61
CA ARG A 135 4.53 13.20 -22.50
C ARG A 135 4.43 12.38 -23.80
N HIS A 136 4.01 11.12 -23.69
CA HIS A 136 3.76 10.28 -24.85
C HIS A 136 2.66 10.90 -25.74
N ARG A 137 1.53 11.32 -25.17
CA ARG A 137 0.44 11.95 -25.91
C ARG A 137 0.83 13.28 -26.54
N GLU A 138 1.63 14.10 -25.85
CA GLU A 138 2.21 15.34 -26.39
C GLU A 138 3.07 15.06 -27.63
N GLU A 139 3.94 14.06 -27.55
CA GLU A 139 4.79 13.65 -28.67
C GLU A 139 3.96 13.10 -29.85
N ARG A 140 2.87 12.37 -29.58
CA ARG A 140 1.94 11.92 -30.62
C ARG A 140 1.25 13.09 -31.31
N ALA A 141 0.87 14.12 -30.55
CA ALA A 141 0.18 15.30 -31.07
C ALA A 141 1.11 16.22 -31.90
N ASN A 142 2.40 16.28 -31.56
CA ASN A 142 3.38 17.16 -32.22
C ASN A 142 3.99 16.59 -33.52
N GLY A 143 3.37 15.58 -34.11
CA GLY A 143 3.73 15.08 -35.44
C GLY A 143 4.22 13.63 -35.51
N GLY A 144 4.22 12.89 -34.39
CA GLY A 144 4.16 11.42 -34.36
C GLY A 144 5.16 10.66 -35.25
N GLY A 145 6.31 11.26 -35.58
CA GLY A 145 7.11 10.88 -36.76
C GLY A 145 7.59 9.43 -36.80
N ASP A 146 7.64 8.77 -35.64
CA ASP A 146 8.11 7.39 -35.46
C ASP A 146 7.03 6.43 -34.91
N GLY A 147 5.74 6.78 -34.99
CA GLY A 147 4.61 5.95 -34.53
C GLY A 147 4.54 5.75 -33.00
N PRO A 148 3.75 4.77 -32.50
CA PRO A 148 3.55 4.56 -31.06
C PRO A 148 4.86 4.31 -30.30
N ARG A 149 5.70 3.45 -30.88
CA ARG A 149 7.00 3.08 -30.34
C ARG A 149 7.95 4.27 -30.20
N GLY A 150 8.07 5.09 -31.24
CA GLY A 150 8.95 6.25 -31.23
C GLY A 150 8.52 7.30 -30.23
N SER A 151 7.23 7.66 -30.22
CA SER A 151 6.69 8.63 -29.26
C SER A 151 6.87 8.17 -27.81
N MET A 152 6.68 6.88 -27.51
CA MET A 152 6.89 6.34 -26.17
C MET A 152 8.37 6.35 -25.78
N ARG A 153 9.28 6.03 -26.70
CA ARG A 153 10.72 6.10 -26.46
C ARG A 153 11.14 7.53 -26.10
N THR A 154 10.68 8.54 -26.83
CA THR A 154 10.97 9.94 -26.53
C THR A 154 10.40 10.35 -25.16
N ALA A 155 9.21 9.88 -24.82
CA ALA A 155 8.60 10.14 -23.51
C ALA A 155 9.42 9.53 -22.35
N LEU A 156 9.81 8.26 -22.48
CA LEU A 156 10.62 7.58 -21.49
C LEU A 156 12.00 8.21 -21.32
N VAL A 157 12.65 8.63 -22.42
CA VAL A 157 13.94 9.34 -22.34
C VAL A 157 13.77 10.72 -21.69
N GLY A 158 12.69 11.43 -22.00
CA GLY A 158 12.43 12.78 -21.50
C GLY A 158 12.13 12.82 -19.99
N VAL A 159 11.38 11.84 -19.47
CA VAL A 159 10.90 11.85 -18.07
C VAL A 159 11.58 10.79 -17.20
N GLY A 160 12.15 9.75 -17.80
CA GLY A 160 12.67 8.58 -17.07
C GLY A 160 13.77 8.90 -16.06
N ILE A 161 14.68 9.83 -16.38
CA ILE A 161 15.74 10.22 -15.43
C ILE A 161 15.16 10.99 -14.22
N ALA A 162 14.14 11.81 -14.44
CA ALA A 162 13.45 12.50 -13.36
C ALA A 162 12.70 11.52 -12.46
N LEU A 163 12.01 10.53 -13.06
CA LEU A 163 11.33 9.46 -12.32
C LEU A 163 12.32 8.62 -11.51
N LEU A 164 13.49 8.29 -12.07
CA LEU A 164 14.54 7.56 -11.35
C LEU A 164 15.00 8.36 -10.12
N TYR A 165 15.23 9.67 -10.25
CA TYR A 165 15.63 10.50 -9.12
C TYR A 165 14.55 10.61 -8.05
N VAL A 166 13.29 10.87 -8.43
CA VAL A 166 12.16 10.93 -7.48
C VAL A 166 11.97 9.59 -6.77
N THR A 167 12.08 8.47 -7.50
CA THR A 167 12.00 7.13 -6.90
C THR A 167 13.14 6.92 -5.92
N ALA A 168 14.39 7.22 -6.31
CA ALA A 168 15.57 7.01 -5.48
C ALA A 168 15.50 7.82 -4.18
N THR A 169 15.15 9.12 -4.25
CA THR A 169 15.03 9.95 -3.05
C THR A 169 13.89 9.47 -2.14
N THR A 170 12.78 9.02 -2.72
CA THR A 170 11.65 8.46 -1.95
C THR A 170 12.06 7.16 -1.26
N VAL A 171 12.71 6.23 -1.97
CA VAL A 171 13.26 4.99 -1.40
C VAL A 171 14.25 5.28 -0.27
N ILE A 172 15.16 6.23 -0.46
CA ILE A 172 16.11 6.64 0.59
C ILE A 172 15.35 7.20 1.80
N GLY A 173 14.31 8.01 1.58
CA GLY A 173 13.44 8.53 2.62
C GLY A 173 12.77 7.42 3.43
N PHE A 174 12.19 6.41 2.78
CA PHE A 174 11.58 5.26 3.47
C PHE A 174 12.61 4.36 4.15
N LEU A 175 13.77 4.13 3.53
CA LEU A 175 14.84 3.35 4.16
C LEU A 175 15.46 4.04 5.38
N SER A 176 15.30 5.35 5.53
CA SER A 176 15.73 6.05 6.76
C SER A 176 15.04 5.50 8.02
N ASN A 177 13.84 4.91 7.87
CA ASN A 177 13.10 4.26 8.97
C ASN A 177 13.84 3.04 9.55
N LEU A 178 14.85 2.48 8.87
CA LEU A 178 15.71 1.42 9.41
C LEU A 178 16.42 1.82 10.70
N THR A 179 16.60 3.12 10.94
CA THR A 179 17.19 3.67 12.17
C THR A 179 16.24 3.63 13.38
N SER A 180 14.96 3.31 13.17
CA SER A 180 13.96 3.31 14.23
C SER A 180 14.18 2.16 15.23
N PRO A 181 13.98 2.41 16.55
CA PRO A 181 13.96 1.36 17.55
C PRO A 181 12.68 0.50 17.51
N VAL A 182 11.66 0.92 16.76
CA VAL A 182 10.35 0.26 16.67
C VAL A 182 10.31 -0.66 15.45
N PRO A 183 10.26 -2.01 15.61
CA PRO A 183 10.36 -2.94 14.49
C PRO A 183 9.31 -2.73 13.37
N PRO A 184 8.01 -2.52 13.67
CA PRO A 184 7.01 -2.23 12.65
C PRO A 184 7.33 -1.02 11.76
N ILE A 185 8.02 -0.01 12.30
CA ILE A 185 8.43 1.18 11.55
C ILE A 185 9.59 0.84 10.60
N ARG A 186 10.53 -0.01 11.02
CA ARG A 186 11.62 -0.48 10.14
C ARG A 186 11.08 -1.29 8.98
N GLU A 187 10.20 -2.24 9.26
CA GLU A 187 9.55 -3.07 8.25
C GLU A 187 8.72 -2.24 7.28
N PHE A 188 8.01 -1.22 7.77
CA PHE A 188 7.28 -0.27 6.93
C PHE A 188 8.20 0.44 5.93
N GLY A 189 9.40 0.86 6.37
CA GLY A 189 10.41 1.43 5.49
C GLY A 189 10.87 0.46 4.40
N ILE A 190 11.17 -0.80 4.78
CA ILE A 190 11.63 -1.83 3.84
C ILE A 190 10.55 -2.15 2.81
N VAL A 191 9.33 -2.43 3.27
CA VAL A 191 8.22 -2.82 2.40
C VAL A 191 7.81 -1.67 1.48
N SER A 192 7.70 -0.45 2.00
CA SER A 192 7.35 0.72 1.18
C SER A 192 8.39 0.93 0.09
N SER A 193 9.69 0.82 0.42
CA SER A 193 10.78 0.95 -0.56
C SER A 193 10.75 -0.14 -1.65
N ALA A 194 10.42 -1.39 -1.28
CA ALA A 194 10.22 -2.45 -2.25
C ALA A 194 9.04 -2.15 -3.18
N GLY A 195 7.92 -1.70 -2.63
CA GLY A 195 6.74 -1.32 -3.41
C GLY A 195 6.96 -0.10 -4.32
N ILE A 196 7.67 0.93 -3.85
CA ILE A 196 8.02 2.12 -4.65
C ILE A 196 8.92 1.73 -5.82
N THR A 197 9.88 0.83 -5.56
CA THR A 197 10.75 0.30 -6.62
C THR A 197 9.94 -0.53 -7.63
N ALA A 198 9.02 -1.37 -7.16
CA ALA A 198 8.10 -2.10 -8.01
C ALA A 198 7.21 -1.15 -8.84
N ALA A 199 6.74 -0.04 -8.27
CA ALA A 199 5.98 0.98 -8.98
C ALA A 199 6.77 1.60 -10.13
N LEU A 200 8.04 1.95 -9.92
CA LEU A 200 8.90 2.44 -11.01
C LEU A 200 9.09 1.39 -12.10
N LEU A 201 9.31 0.12 -11.74
CA LEU A 201 9.51 -0.94 -12.73
C LEU A 201 8.22 -1.23 -13.52
N VAL A 202 7.08 -1.30 -12.86
CA VAL A 202 5.80 -1.55 -13.49
C VAL A 202 5.40 -0.37 -14.38
N PHE A 203 5.40 0.86 -13.85
CA PHE A 203 4.93 2.03 -14.57
C PHE A 203 5.96 2.68 -15.48
N GLY A 204 7.25 2.43 -15.27
CA GLY A 204 8.33 2.88 -16.13
C GLY A 204 8.68 1.91 -17.26
N LEU A 205 8.36 0.62 -17.13
CA LEU A 205 8.73 -0.40 -18.13
C LEU A 205 7.53 -1.20 -18.63
N LEU A 206 6.82 -1.90 -17.74
CA LEU A 206 5.77 -2.85 -18.14
C LEU A 206 4.57 -2.14 -18.78
N ILE A 207 4.05 -1.11 -18.11
CA ILE A 207 2.86 -0.37 -18.53
C ILE A 207 3.08 0.40 -19.84
N PRO A 208 4.20 1.13 -20.02
CA PRO A 208 4.55 1.74 -21.30
C PRO A 208 4.65 0.72 -22.44
N ALA A 209 5.26 -0.44 -22.20
CA ALA A 209 5.38 -1.49 -23.21
C ALA A 209 4.01 -2.05 -23.62
N MET A 210 3.12 -2.31 -22.66
CA MET A 210 1.75 -2.74 -22.97
C MET A 210 0.96 -1.68 -23.72
N LYS A 211 1.09 -0.41 -23.32
CA LYS A 211 0.40 0.70 -23.99
C LYS A 211 0.81 0.80 -25.46
N VAL A 212 2.11 0.72 -25.74
CA VAL A 212 2.63 0.75 -27.11
C VAL A 212 2.06 -0.40 -27.96
N GLU A 213 2.00 -1.61 -27.40
CA GLU A 213 1.47 -2.76 -28.13
C GLU A 213 -0.04 -2.63 -28.39
N VAL A 214 -0.79 -2.11 -27.42
CA VAL A 214 -2.22 -1.81 -27.58
C VAL A 214 -2.45 -0.75 -28.65
N ASP A 215 -1.68 0.35 -28.64
CA ASP A 215 -1.79 1.42 -29.62
C ASP A 215 -1.42 0.92 -31.04
N ASP A 216 -0.34 0.15 -31.19
CA ASP A 216 0.06 -0.47 -32.47
C ASP A 216 -1.05 -1.40 -33.02
N LEU A 217 -1.72 -2.17 -32.15
CA LEU A 217 -2.82 -3.07 -32.53
C LEU A 217 -4.09 -2.30 -32.96
N LEU A 218 -4.34 -1.13 -32.38
CA LEU A 218 -5.48 -0.28 -32.73
C LEU A 218 -5.24 0.49 -34.02
N GLU A 219 -4.00 0.93 -34.28
CA GLU A 219 -3.61 1.67 -35.50
C GLU A 219 -3.45 0.75 -36.73
N SER A 220 -3.24 -0.55 -36.53
CA SER A 220 -3.13 -1.56 -37.61
C SER A 220 -4.47 -2.08 -38.13
N ARG A 221 -5.59 -1.61 -37.58
CA ARG A 221 -6.97 -1.92 -38.02
C ARG A 221 -7.58 -0.78 -38.82
#